data_AF-A0A7C1RVG1-F1
#
_entry.id   AF-A0A7C1RVG1-F1
#
_cell.length_a   1.000
_cell.length_b   1.000
_cell.length_c   1.000
_cell.angle_alpha   90.00
_cell.angle_beta   90.00
_cell.angle_gamma   90.00
#
_symmetry.space_group_name_H-M   'P 1'
#
loop_
_entity.id
_entity.type
_entity.pdbx_description
1 polymer ?
#
loop_
_entity_poly.entity_id
_entity_poly.type
_entity_poly.pdbx_seq_one_letter_code
_entity_poly.pdbx_strand_id
1 'polypeptide(L)'
;MIRRFVNNKIFNSSPTQSITMAAFIISLAGIASRILGLVRDRILASQFGAGDTLDIYYAAFRVPDLVYNLLVLGALSAAFIPVFTGLVSRDDKKEAWKLSSGVLTIGVIVISLVSVMLAILAPYLMKLVTPGFSEAKVAEAVMFT
;
A
#
# COMPACT_ATOMS: atom_id res chain seq x y z
N MET A 1 26.97 5.69 28.06
CA MET A 1 27.54 6.68 27.12
C MET A 1 27.31 6.33 25.65
N ILE A 2 27.17 5.05 25.27
CA ILE A 2 27.05 4.59 23.86
C ILE A 2 25.64 4.82 23.24
N ARG A 3 24.57 4.80 24.04
CA ARG A 3 23.18 5.01 23.55
C ARG A 3 22.92 6.40 22.94
N ARG A 4 23.72 7.41 23.29
CA ARG A 4 23.54 8.78 22.81
C ARG A 4 24.09 9.01 21.39
N PHE A 5 25.01 8.15 20.95
CA PHE A 5 25.68 8.29 19.64
C PHE A 5 24.89 7.65 18.49
N VAL A 6 24.15 6.57 18.78
CA VAL A 6 23.35 5.84 17.77
C VAL A 6 22.05 6.60 17.45
N ASN A 7 21.41 7.23 18.45
CA ASN A 7 20.15 7.94 18.25
C ASN A 7 20.27 9.21 17.39
N ASN A 8 21.43 9.86 17.39
CA ASN A 8 21.58 11.18 16.76
C ASN A 8 21.94 11.14 15.27
N LYS A 9 22.33 9.98 14.72
CA LYS A 9 22.79 9.89 13.32
C LYS A 9 21.72 9.31 12.38
N ILE A 10 20.78 8.53 12.91
CA ILE A 10 19.70 7.91 12.14
C ILE A 10 18.47 8.84 12.05
N PHE A 11 18.23 9.66 13.08
CA PHE A 11 17.08 10.57 13.14
C PHE A 11 17.40 12.05 12.87
N ASN A 12 18.67 12.41 12.67
CA ASN A 12 19.09 13.78 12.37
C ASN A 12 19.58 13.92 10.91
N SER A 13 18.84 13.31 9.98
CA SER A 13 18.96 13.65 8.57
C SER A 13 18.37 15.04 8.39
N SER A 14 19.24 16.04 8.25
CA SER A 14 18.85 17.33 7.68
C SER A 14 17.94 17.09 6.48
N PRO A 15 16.75 17.72 6.39
CA PRO A 15 15.87 17.54 5.24
C PRO A 15 16.71 17.78 3.99
N THR A 16 16.80 16.77 3.15
CA THR A 16 17.64 16.78 1.97
C THR A 16 17.27 18.00 1.14
N GLN A 17 18.15 19.01 1.11
CA GLN A 17 17.88 20.32 0.51
C GLN A 17 17.73 20.27 -1.02
N SER A 18 17.71 19.07 -1.62
CA SER A 18 17.57 18.85 -3.05
C SER A 18 16.48 17.83 -3.32
N ILE A 19 15.48 18.25 -4.10
CA ILE A 19 14.38 17.42 -4.63
C ILE A 19 14.93 16.14 -5.28
N THR A 20 16.13 16.21 -5.88
CA THR A 20 16.81 15.07 -6.49
C THR A 20 17.09 13.95 -5.49
N MET A 21 17.52 14.26 -4.28
CA MET A 21 17.82 13.25 -3.27
C MET A 21 16.54 12.63 -2.71
N ALA A 22 15.47 13.42 -2.52
CA ALA A 22 14.17 12.89 -2.14
C ALA A 22 13.62 11.94 -3.22
N ALA A 23 13.68 12.34 -4.49
CA ALA A 23 13.28 11.49 -5.62
C ALA A 23 14.12 10.21 -5.71
N PHE A 24 15.42 10.30 -5.45
CA PHE A 24 16.31 9.13 -5.42
C PHE A 24 15.92 8.14 -4.31
N ILE A 25 15.66 8.62 -3.09
CA ILE A 25 15.24 7.77 -1.96
C ILE A 25 13.90 7.08 -2.28
N ILE A 26 12.92 7.81 -2.80
CA ILE A 26 11.62 7.25 -3.18
C ILE A 26 11.79 6.18 -4.27
N SER A 27 12.61 6.45 -5.28
CA SER A 27 12.88 5.52 -6.38
C SER A 27 13.57 4.26 -5.87
N LEU A 28 14.59 4.40 -5.02
CA LEU A 28 15.31 3.27 -4.45
C LEU A 28 14.41 2.42 -3.55
N ALA A 29 13.56 3.05 -2.74
CA ALA A 29 12.57 2.35 -1.93
C ALA A 29 11.55 1.60 -2.81
N GLY A 30 11.10 2.21 -3.91
CA GLY A 30 10.21 1.57 -4.89
C GLY A 30 10.85 0.37 -5.58
N ILE A 31 12.11 0.47 -5.99
CA ILE A 31 12.88 -0.64 -6.57
C ILE A 31 13.04 -1.76 -5.54
N ALA A 32 13.44 -1.43 -4.31
CA ALA A 32 13.57 -2.41 -3.23
C ALA A 32 12.24 -3.14 -2.96
N SER A 33 11.12 -2.41 -2.93
CA SER A 33 9.78 -2.99 -2.77
C SER A 33 9.44 -3.96 -3.92
N ARG A 34 9.78 -3.62 -5.17
CA ARG A 34 9.58 -4.51 -6.33
C ARG A 34 10.45 -5.75 -6.27
N ILE A 35 11.71 -5.62 -5.84
CA ILE A 35 12.60 -6.78 -5.65
C ILE A 35 12.03 -7.72 -4.58
N LEU A 36 11.53 -7.19 -3.47
CA LEU A 36 10.86 -8.00 -2.44
C LEU A 36 9.61 -8.70 -2.99
N GLY A 37 8.83 -8.02 -3.83
CA GLY A 37 7.71 -8.64 -4.57
C GLY A 37 8.16 -9.80 -5.46
N LEU A 38 9.23 -9.62 -6.24
CA LEU A 38 9.78 -10.70 -7.08
C LEU A 38 10.29 -11.88 -6.26
N VAL A 39 10.91 -11.62 -5.11
CA VAL A 39 11.34 -12.67 -4.19
C VAL A 39 10.14 -13.44 -3.63
N ARG A 40 9.07 -12.74 -3.22
CA ARG A 40 7.81 -13.35 -2.81
C ARG A 40 7.27 -14.25 -3.92
N ASP A 41 7.15 -13.73 -5.14
CA ASP A 41 6.58 -14.45 -6.27
C ASP A 41 7.41 -15.70 -6.62
N ARG A 42 8.75 -15.62 -6.50
CA ARG A 42 9.65 -16.76 -6.70
C ARG A 42 9.48 -17.84 -5.63
N ILE A 43 9.33 -17.45 -4.35
CA ILE A 43 9.07 -18.37 -3.25
C ILE A 43 7.72 -19.07 -3.46
N LEU A 44 6.67 -18.32 -3.83
CA LEU A 44 5.36 -18.89 -4.09
C LEU A 44 5.40 -19.86 -5.27
N ALA A 45 6.04 -19.48 -6.38
CA ALA A 45 6.20 -20.35 -7.53
C ALA A 45 7.03 -21.62 -7.23
N SER A 46 8.05 -21.54 -6.38
CA SER A 46 8.84 -22.73 -6.00
C SER A 46 8.07 -23.68 -5.08
N GLN A 47 7.21 -23.16 -4.22
CA GLN A 47 6.46 -23.96 -3.24
C GLN A 47 5.17 -24.55 -3.83
N PHE A 48 4.45 -23.79 -4.65
CA PHE A 48 3.14 -24.17 -5.17
C PHE A 48 3.15 -24.55 -6.66
N GLY A 49 4.25 -24.27 -7.36
CA GLY A 49 4.32 -24.43 -8.82
C GLY A 49 3.55 -23.33 -9.56
N ALA A 50 3.74 -23.28 -10.89
CA ALA A 50 2.90 -22.46 -11.76
C ALA A 50 1.62 -23.24 -12.09
N GLY A 51 0.52 -22.91 -11.40
CA GLY A 51 -0.76 -23.59 -11.58
C GLY A 51 -1.89 -22.91 -10.82
N ASP A 52 -3.04 -23.59 -10.79
CA ASP A 52 -4.34 -23.05 -10.35
C ASP A 52 -4.30 -22.36 -8.98
N THR A 53 -3.62 -22.94 -8.00
CA THR A 53 -3.51 -22.37 -6.64
C THR A 53 -2.83 -21.00 -6.66
N LEU A 54 -1.77 -20.84 -7.45
CA LEU A 54 -1.03 -19.57 -7.52
C LEU A 54 -1.82 -18.52 -8.30
N ASP A 55 -2.52 -18.93 -9.35
CA ASP A 55 -3.41 -18.06 -10.13
C ASP A 55 -4.55 -17.53 -9.25
N ILE A 56 -5.15 -18.38 -8.42
CA ILE A 56 -6.19 -18.02 -7.46
C ILE A 56 -5.65 -17.03 -6.42
N TYR A 57 -4.46 -17.30 -5.86
CA TYR A 57 -3.81 -16.39 -4.94
C TYR A 57 -3.61 -15.01 -5.57
N TYR A 58 -3.02 -14.92 -6.75
CA TYR A 58 -2.81 -13.62 -7.41
C TYR A 58 -4.12 -12.92 -7.80
N ALA A 59 -5.15 -13.68 -8.18
CA ALA A 59 -6.46 -13.12 -8.47
C ALA A 59 -7.11 -12.49 -7.23
N ALA A 60 -6.99 -13.13 -6.07
CA ALA A 60 -7.59 -12.67 -4.82
C ALA A 60 -7.07 -11.29 -4.39
N PHE A 61 -5.79 -11.00 -4.59
CA PHE A 61 -5.21 -9.69 -4.26
C PHE A 61 -5.53 -8.58 -5.26
N ARG A 62 -6.05 -8.90 -6.44
CA ARG A 62 -6.19 -7.94 -7.53
C ARG A 62 -7.19 -6.82 -7.23
N VAL A 63 -8.33 -7.17 -6.61
CA VAL A 63 -9.38 -6.21 -6.26
C VAL A 63 -8.95 -5.33 -5.07
N PRO A 64 -8.46 -5.88 -3.94
CA PRO A 64 -7.91 -5.07 -2.85
C PRO A 64 -6.76 -4.15 -3.29
N ASP A 65 -5.82 -4.66 -4.10
CA ASP A 65 -4.68 -3.88 -4.58
C ASP A 65 -5.12 -2.70 -5.44
N LEU A 66 -6.14 -2.88 -6.29
CA LEU A 66 -6.70 -1.78 -7.09
C LEU A 66 -7.22 -0.65 -6.19
N VAL A 67 -7.95 -1.00 -5.13
CA VAL A 67 -8.51 -0.03 -4.20
C VAL A 67 -7.42 0.69 -3.41
N TYR A 68 -6.41 -0.05 -2.94
CA TYR A 68 -5.24 0.54 -2.29
C TYR A 68 -4.51 1.53 -3.22
N ASN A 69 -4.25 1.13 -4.46
CA ASN A 69 -3.58 1.96 -5.45
C ASN A 69 -4.36 3.24 -5.75
N LEU A 70 -5.69 3.15 -5.87
CA LEU A 70 -6.53 4.30 -6.19
C LEU A 70 -6.69 5.25 -4.99
N LEU A 71 -7.11 4.71 -3.84
CA LEU A 71 -7.48 5.53 -2.69
C LEU A 71 -6.27 6.01 -1.90
N VAL A 72 -5.29 5.14 -1.63
CA VAL A 72 -4.16 5.45 -0.75
C VAL A 72 -3.02 6.07 -1.54
N LEU A 73 -2.51 5.36 -2.55
CA LEU A 73 -1.39 5.85 -3.35
C LEU A 73 -1.80 7.03 -4.24
N GLY A 74 -2.99 7.00 -4.83
CA GLY A 74 -3.50 8.07 -5.67
C GLY A 74 -4.09 9.23 -4.88
N ALA A 75 -5.37 9.12 -4.51
CA ALA A 75 -6.16 10.22 -3.99
C ALA A 75 -5.63 10.77 -2.65
N LEU A 76 -5.38 9.90 -1.68
CA LEU A 76 -4.99 10.31 -0.34
C LEU A 76 -3.59 10.93 -0.35
N SER A 77 -2.60 10.27 -0.95
CA SER A 77 -1.22 10.79 -0.98
C SER A 77 -1.12 12.13 -1.70
N ALA A 78 -1.82 12.29 -2.83
CA ALA A 78 -1.81 13.54 -3.60
C ALA A 78 -2.43 14.73 -2.83
N ALA A 79 -3.47 14.50 -2.03
CA ALA A 79 -4.10 15.55 -1.23
C ALA A 79 -3.41 15.78 0.12
N PHE A 80 -2.98 14.72 0.80
CA PHE A 80 -2.45 14.77 2.16
C PHE A 80 -1.05 15.39 2.20
N ILE A 81 -0.13 14.96 1.34
CA ILE A 81 1.29 15.35 1.41
C ILE A 81 1.48 16.87 1.28
N PRO A 82 0.85 17.58 0.32
CA PRO A 82 1.03 19.03 0.18
C PRO A 82 0.49 19.82 1.39
N VAL A 83 -0.65 19.40 1.92
CA VAL A 83 -1.27 20.06 3.08
C VAL A 83 -0.46 19.82 4.34
N PHE A 84 -0.05 18.57 4.58
CA PHE A 84 0.75 18.20 5.73
C PHE A 84 2.12 18.90 5.71
N THR A 85 2.82 18.87 4.57
CA THR A 85 4.12 19.56 4.44
C THR A 85 3.97 21.07 4.58
N GLY A 86 2.90 21.67 4.06
CA GLY A 86 2.58 23.09 4.25
C GLY A 86 2.40 23.49 5.72
N LEU A 87 1.71 22.67 6.52
CA LEU A 87 1.54 22.89 7.97
C LEU A 87 2.87 22.73 8.72
N VAL A 88 3.65 21.70 8.40
CA VAL A 88 4.96 21.45 9.04
C VAL A 88 5.94 22.58 8.71
N SER A 89 5.96 23.08 7.47
CA SER A 89 6.83 24.19 7.05
C SER A 89 6.50 25.52 7.76
N ARG A 90 5.29 25.68 8.28
CA ARG A 90 4.87 26.85 9.09
C ARG A 90 5.12 26.65 10.59
N ASP A 91 5.71 25.52 10.98
CA ASP A 91 5.89 25.06 12.36
C ASP A 91 4.57 24.84 13.13
N ASP A 92 3.45 24.68 12.40
CA ASP A 92 2.10 24.41 12.93
C ASP A 92 1.92 22.92 13.28
N LYS A 93 2.85 22.37 14.07
CA LYS A 93 2.91 20.94 14.39
C LYS A 93 1.62 20.38 15.00
N LYS A 94 0.90 21.18 15.79
CA LYS A 94 -0.36 20.78 16.41
C LYS A 94 -1.45 20.51 15.37
N GLU A 95 -1.59 21.39 14.38
CA GLU A 95 -2.60 21.22 13.34
C GLU A 95 -2.18 20.14 12.34
N ALA A 96 -0.88 20.03 12.02
CA ALA A 96 -0.34 18.91 11.24
C ALA A 96 -0.68 17.56 11.89
N TRP A 97 -0.58 17.48 13.22
CA TRP A 97 -0.85 16.23 13.92
C TRP A 97 -2.34 15.89 13.99
N LYS A 98 -3.17 16.91 14.20
CA LYS A 98 -4.62 16.79 14.13
C LYS A 98 -5.10 16.36 12.74
N LEU A 99 -4.51 16.90 11.67
CA LEU A 99 -4.77 16.47 10.29
C LEU A 99 -4.46 14.98 10.12
N SER A 100 -3.26 14.54 10.49
CA SER A 100 -2.87 13.13 10.36
C SER A 100 -3.77 12.20 11.16
N SER A 101 -4.09 12.53 12.41
CA SER A 101 -5.00 11.72 13.22
C SER A 101 -6.41 11.66 12.63
N GLY A 102 -6.93 12.78 12.12
CA GLY A 102 -8.23 12.83 11.45
C GLY A 102 -8.26 12.00 10.18
N VAL A 103 -7.23 12.14 9.33
CA VAL A 103 -7.07 11.38 8.09
C VAL A 103 -6.93 9.89 8.35
N LEU A 104 -6.14 9.48 9.35
CA LEU A 104 -6.02 8.07 9.73
C LEU A 104 -7.34 7.51 10.24
N THR A 105 -8.06 8.25 11.09
CA THR A 105 -9.35 7.80 11.63
C THR A 105 -10.39 7.63 10.52
N ILE A 106 -10.54 8.65 9.66
CA ILE A 106 -11.44 8.60 8.51
C ILE A 106 -10.99 7.52 7.53
N GLY A 107 -9.69 7.41 7.28
CA GLY A 107 -9.10 6.40 6.39
C GLY A 107 -9.42 4.99 6.84
N VAL A 108 -9.28 4.67 8.14
CA VAL A 108 -9.65 3.37 8.69
C VAL A 108 -11.14 3.10 8.51
N ILE A 109 -12.01 4.07 8.79
CA ILE A 109 -13.46 3.91 8.61
C ILE A 109 -13.81 3.66 7.15
N VAL A 110 -13.30 4.51 6.24
CA VAL A 110 -13.58 4.42 4.80
C VAL A 110 -13.05 3.11 4.22
N ILE A 111 -11.81 2.75 4.53
CA ILE A 111 -11.20 1.49 4.07
C ILE A 111 -12.01 0.31 4.60
N SER A 112 -12.41 0.32 5.88
CA SER A 112 -13.21 -0.77 6.45
C SER A 112 -14.56 -0.92 5.75
N LEU A 113 -15.25 0.19 5.49
CA LEU A 113 -16.53 0.20 4.76
C LEU A 113 -16.36 -0.30 3.32
N VAL A 114 -15.32 0.18 2.63
CA VAL A 114 -15.01 -0.26 1.27
C VAL A 114 -14.65 -1.74 1.26
N SER A 115 -13.86 -2.24 2.21
CA SER A 115 -13.53 -3.66 2.33
C SER A 115 -14.77 -4.54 2.52
N VAL A 116 -15.71 -4.14 3.38
CA VAL A 116 -16.99 -4.87 3.54
C VAL A 116 -17.79 -4.84 2.25
N MET A 117 -17.88 -3.69 1.58
CA MET A 117 -18.57 -3.57 0.30
C MET A 117 -17.94 -4.44 -0.78
N LEU A 118 -16.60 -4.47 -0.87
CA LEU A 118 -15.87 -5.31 -1.81
C LEU A 118 -16.07 -6.80 -1.51
N ALA A 119 -16.10 -7.21 -0.25
CA ALA A 119 -16.37 -8.60 0.12
C ALA A 119 -17.76 -9.06 -0.38
N ILE A 120 -18.77 -8.18 -0.28
CA ILE A 120 -20.12 -8.46 -0.82
C ILE A 120 -20.12 -8.49 -2.35
N LEU A 121 -19.37 -7.59 -2.99
CA LEU A 121 -19.29 -7.48 -4.45
C LEU A 121 -18.27 -8.43 -5.10
N ALA A 122 -17.46 -9.13 -4.30
CA ALA A 122 -16.35 -9.97 -4.75
C ALA A 122 -16.77 -11.01 -5.82
N PRO A 123 -17.93 -11.70 -5.73
CA PRO A 123 -18.36 -12.63 -6.77
C PRO A 123 -18.52 -12.00 -8.17
N TYR A 124 -18.96 -10.74 -8.22
CA TYR A 124 -19.16 -10.02 -9.47
C TYR A 124 -17.85 -9.43 -9.98
N LEU A 125 -17.07 -8.82 -9.08
CA LEU A 125 -15.78 -8.22 -9.41
C LEU A 125 -14.77 -9.28 -9.86
N MET A 126 -14.75 -10.44 -9.23
CA MET A 126 -13.83 -11.52 -9.57
C MET A 126 -14.07 -12.03 -11.00
N LYS A 127 -15.33 -12.27 -11.39
CA LYS A 127 -15.68 -12.66 -12.78
C LYS A 127 -15.22 -11.64 -13.82
N LEU A 128 -15.22 -10.35 -13.46
CA LEU A 128 -14.75 -9.29 -14.35
C LEU A 128 -13.21 -9.29 -14.50
N VAL A 129 -12.48 -9.55 -13.42
CA VAL A 129 -11.00 -9.53 -13.43
C VAL A 129 -10.36 -10.86 -13.83
N THR A 130 -11.11 -11.98 -13.82
CA THR A 130 -10.65 -13.32 -14.21
C THR A 130 -11.56 -14.00 -15.26
N PRO A 131 -11.72 -13.45 -16.48
CA PRO A 131 -12.61 -14.02 -17.50
C PRO A 131 -12.23 -15.44 -17.97
N GLY A 132 -11.00 -15.89 -17.71
CA GLY A 132 -10.53 -17.25 -18.06
C GLY A 132 -10.67 -18.29 -16.94
N PHE A 133 -11.20 -17.92 -15.76
CA PHE A 133 -11.37 -18.87 -14.67
C PHE A 133 -12.67 -19.68 -14.82
N SER A 134 -12.63 -20.95 -14.44
CA SER A 134 -13.85 -21.75 -14.26
C SER A 134 -14.65 -21.22 -13.05
N GLU A 135 -15.94 -21.52 -13.00
CA GLU A 135 -16.80 -21.05 -11.90
C GLU A 135 -16.30 -21.53 -10.51
N ALA A 136 -15.74 -22.74 -10.44
CA ALA A 136 -15.14 -23.28 -9.22
C ALA A 136 -13.91 -22.46 -8.77
N LYS A 137 -13.02 -22.09 -9.70
CA LYS A 137 -11.85 -21.25 -9.40
C LYS A 137 -12.24 -19.83 -8.97
N VAL A 138 -13.29 -19.29 -9.58
CA VAL A 138 -13.82 -17.97 -9.18
C VAL A 138 -14.35 -18.03 -7.75
N ALA A 139 -15.12 -19.06 -7.39
CA ALA A 139 -15.63 -19.22 -6.02
C ALA A 139 -14.49 -19.33 -5.00
N GLU A 140 -13.43 -20.06 -5.33
CA GLU A 140 -12.26 -20.19 -4.47
C GLU A 140 -11.49 -18.87 -4.33
N ALA A 141 -11.29 -18.12 -5.42
CA ALA A 141 -10.67 -16.79 -5.37
C ALA A 141 -11.48 -15.79 -4.54
N VAL A 142 -12.82 -15.84 -4.63
CA VAL A 142 -13.72 -15.00 -3.82
C VAL A 142 -13.57 -15.29 -2.33
N MET A 143 -13.37 -16.55 -1.93
CA MET A 143 -13.15 -16.91 -0.52
C MET A 143 -11.83 -16.37 0.03
N PHE A 144 -10.82 -16.18 -0.82
CA PHE A 144 -9.53 -15.61 -0.45
C PHE A 144 -9.45 -14.08 -0.58
N THR A 145 -10.48 -13.43 -1.14
CA THR A 145 -10.54 -11.97 -1.37
C THR A 145 -11.22 -11.26 -0.21
#